data_AF-A0A815W9J2-F1
#
_entry.id   AF-A0A815W9J2-F1
#
_cell.length_a   1.000
_cell.length_b   1.000
_cell.length_c   1.000
_cell.angle_alpha   90.00
_cell.angle_beta   90.00
_cell.angle_gamma   90.00
#
_symmetry.space_group_name_H-M   'P 1'
#
loop_
_entity.id
_entity.type
_entity.pdbx_description
1 polymer ?
#
loop_
_entity_poly.entity_id
_entity_poly.type
_entity_poly.pdbx_seq_one_letter_code
_entity_poly.pdbx_strand_id
1 'polypeptide(L)'
;QAKKWIDQGYQTLDDLRAKAHLTHNQQVGLKYYDEFLQRIPRVEIQEIENVVKETAELLRPGIILTTGGSYRRGQQTCGDCDMIITHPDRKSHENLLIPLVESLKKKGKRTSDQDKMFNINMYI
;
A
#
# COMPACT_ATOMS: atom_id res chain seq x y z
N GLN A 1 -16.37 -7.34 -12.32
CA GLN A 1 -15.32 -7.39 -13.35
C GLN A 1 -14.98 -8.82 -13.74
N ALA A 2 -14.54 -9.67 -12.80
CA ALA A 2 -14.14 -11.07 -13.08
C ALA A 2 -15.16 -11.87 -13.92
N LYS A 3 -16.47 -11.78 -13.61
CA LYS A 3 -17.52 -12.43 -14.42
C LYS A 3 -17.49 -12.03 -15.90
N LYS A 4 -17.26 -10.74 -16.22
CA LYS A 4 -17.20 -10.28 -17.62
C LYS A 4 -16.04 -10.93 -18.39
N TRP A 5 -14.90 -11.13 -17.74
CA TRP A 5 -13.75 -11.81 -18.35
C TRP A 5 -14.04 -13.30 -18.58
N ILE A 6 -14.72 -13.95 -17.65
CA ILE A 6 -15.19 -15.34 -17.81
C ILE A 6 -16.18 -15.44 -18.96
N ASP A 7 -17.16 -14.54 -19.03
CA ASP A 7 -18.16 -14.49 -20.11
C ASP A 7 -17.50 -14.20 -21.48
N GLN A 8 -16.34 -13.53 -21.49
CA GLN A 8 -15.49 -13.31 -22.67
C GLN A 8 -14.56 -14.50 -22.99
N GLY A 9 -14.62 -15.58 -22.20
CA GLY A 9 -13.84 -16.80 -22.40
C GLY A 9 -12.40 -16.73 -21.89
N TYR A 10 -12.04 -15.73 -21.08
CA TYR A 10 -10.72 -15.67 -20.45
C TYR A 10 -10.67 -16.62 -19.25
N GLN A 11 -9.71 -17.55 -19.27
CA GLN A 11 -9.60 -18.61 -18.25
C GLN A 11 -8.31 -18.52 -17.44
N THR A 12 -7.31 -17.79 -17.94
CA THR A 12 -6.00 -17.65 -17.31
C THR A 12 -5.61 -16.19 -17.12
N LEU A 13 -4.64 -15.92 -16.24
CA LEU A 13 -4.05 -14.58 -16.16
C LEU A 13 -3.33 -14.19 -17.45
N ASP A 14 -2.82 -15.16 -18.21
CA ASP A 14 -2.20 -14.91 -19.51
C ASP A 14 -3.22 -14.47 -20.57
N ASP A 15 -4.45 -15.00 -20.52
CA ASP A 15 -5.55 -14.46 -21.32
C ASP A 15 -5.82 -12.99 -21.00
N LEU A 16 -5.79 -12.62 -19.71
CA LEU A 16 -5.96 -11.23 -19.30
C LEU A 16 -4.82 -10.34 -19.80
N ARG A 17 -3.57 -10.81 -19.70
CA ARG A 17 -2.40 -10.08 -20.18
C ARG A 17 -2.43 -9.86 -21.69
N ALA A 18 -2.88 -10.86 -22.45
CA ALA A 18 -2.84 -10.82 -23.91
C ALA A 18 -4.08 -10.18 -24.56
N LYS A 19 -5.26 -10.30 -23.95
CA LYS A 19 -6.55 -10.04 -24.63
C LYS A 19 -7.42 -9.00 -23.94
N ALA A 20 -7.28 -8.79 -22.63
CA ALA A 20 -8.19 -7.92 -21.90
C ALA A 20 -7.78 -6.44 -21.98
N HIS A 21 -8.77 -5.55 -22.07
CA HIS A 21 -8.55 -4.12 -21.81
C HIS A 21 -8.49 -3.88 -20.30
N LEU A 22 -7.25 -3.75 -19.80
CA LEU A 22 -6.97 -3.59 -18.38
C LEU A 22 -6.80 -2.11 -18.01
N THR A 23 -7.34 -1.71 -16.87
CA THR A 23 -7.00 -0.42 -16.26
C THR A 23 -5.56 -0.44 -15.75
N HIS A 24 -4.96 0.74 -15.53
CA HIS A 24 -3.60 0.82 -14.98
C HIS A 24 -3.43 -0.01 -13.68
N ASN A 25 -4.38 0.10 -12.75
CA ASN A 25 -4.35 -0.66 -11.49
C ASN A 25 -4.44 -2.18 -11.72
N GLN A 26 -5.21 -2.63 -12.71
CA GLN A 26 -5.29 -4.05 -13.07
C GLN A 26 -3.98 -4.55 -13.70
N GLN A 27 -3.32 -3.72 -14.51
CA GLN A 27 -2.00 -4.05 -15.08
C GLN A 27 -0.94 -4.19 -13.97
N VAL A 28 -0.91 -3.25 -13.02
CA VAL A 28 -0.04 -3.34 -11.83
C VAL A 28 -0.36 -4.61 -11.03
N GLY A 29 -1.64 -4.90 -10.81
CA GLY A 29 -2.08 -6.13 -10.13
C GLY A 29 -1.66 -7.42 -10.82
N LEU A 30 -1.64 -7.47 -12.16
CA LEU A 30 -1.12 -8.63 -12.90
C LEU A 30 0.41 -8.70 -12.95
N LYS A 31 1.08 -7.55 -12.87
CA LYS A 31 2.54 -7.46 -12.85
C LYS A 31 3.10 -8.00 -11.54
N TYR A 32 2.47 -7.67 -10.41
CA TYR A 32 2.91 -8.09 -9.07
C TYR A 32 2.01 -9.18 -8.47
N TYR A 33 1.36 -9.99 -9.30
CA TYR A 33 0.37 -10.96 -8.85
C TYR A 33 0.94 -11.93 -7.82
N ASP A 34 2.11 -12.51 -8.11
CA ASP A 34 2.74 -13.48 -7.23
C ASP A 34 3.25 -12.83 -5.94
N GLU A 35 3.78 -11.60 -6.01
CA GLU A 35 4.18 -10.84 -4.82
C GLU A 35 2.98 -10.45 -3.94
N PHE A 36 1.85 -10.07 -4.50
CA PHE A 36 0.63 -9.73 -3.74
C PHE A 36 -0.03 -10.95 -3.09
N LEU A 37 0.28 -12.16 -3.56
CA LEU A 37 -0.14 -13.39 -2.88
C LEU A 37 0.71 -13.72 -1.65
N GLN A 38 1.94 -13.19 -1.56
CA GLN A 38 2.83 -13.45 -0.43
C GLN A 38 2.35 -12.70 0.82
N ARG A 39 2.55 -13.34 1.99
CA ARG A 39 2.27 -12.68 3.28
C ARG A 39 3.48 -11.87 3.72
N ILE A 40 3.22 -10.69 4.26
CA ILE A 40 4.22 -9.76 4.80
C ILE A 40 4.51 -10.14 6.26
N PRO A 41 5.76 -10.45 6.64
CA PRO A 41 6.13 -10.64 8.03
C PRO A 41 5.84 -9.42 8.90
N ARG A 42 5.43 -9.64 10.15
CA ARG A 42 5.12 -8.55 11.10
C ARG A 42 6.29 -7.58 11.28
N VAL A 43 7.52 -8.09 11.31
CA VAL A 43 8.74 -7.30 11.43
C VAL A 43 8.91 -6.32 10.25
N GLU A 44 8.57 -6.73 9.04
CA GLU A 44 8.61 -5.85 7.87
C GLU A 44 7.56 -4.73 7.99
N ILE A 45 6.36 -5.02 8.49
CA ILE A 45 5.35 -3.98 8.76
C ILE A 45 5.84 -2.99 9.83
N GLN A 46 6.55 -3.46 10.86
CA GLN A 46 7.11 -2.58 11.88
C GLN A 46 8.15 -1.60 11.29
N GLU A 47 8.98 -2.07 10.36
CA GLU A 47 9.95 -1.24 9.65
C GLU A 47 9.25 -0.20 8.77
N ILE A 48 8.22 -0.60 8.03
CA ILE A 48 7.40 0.31 7.23
C ILE A 48 6.73 1.37 8.12
N GLU A 49 6.13 0.96 9.23
CA GLU A 49 5.51 1.86 10.23
C GLU A 49 6.49 2.93 10.70
N ASN A 50 7.73 2.54 11.02
CA ASN A 50 8.76 3.47 11.49
C ASN A 50 9.11 4.50 10.40
N VAL A 51 9.35 4.06 9.16
CA VAL A 51 9.70 4.97 8.05
C VAL A 51 8.57 5.95 7.75
N VAL A 52 7.32 5.48 7.74
CA VAL A 52 6.15 6.35 7.49
C VAL A 52 5.97 7.33 8.64
N LYS A 53 6.06 6.87 9.89
CA LYS A 53 5.93 7.72 11.08
C LYS A 53 6.99 8.82 11.12
N GLU A 54 8.26 8.48 10.92
CA GLU A 54 9.35 9.46 10.87
C GLU A 54 9.14 10.48 9.75
N THR A 55 8.72 10.03 8.57
CA THR A 55 8.49 10.92 7.43
C THR A 55 7.29 11.84 7.67
N ALA A 56 6.22 11.33 8.26
CA ALA A 56 5.04 12.11 8.60
C ALA A 56 5.36 13.16 9.68
N GLU A 57 6.10 12.78 10.73
CA GLU A 57 6.50 13.67 11.82
C GLU A 57 7.39 14.83 11.33
N LEU A 58 8.30 14.56 10.39
CA LEU A 58 9.13 15.59 9.76
C LEU A 58 8.31 16.61 8.95
N LEU A 59 7.21 16.18 8.34
CA LEU A 59 6.32 17.04 7.54
C LEU A 59 5.33 17.81 8.43
N ARG A 60 4.85 17.18 9.49
CA ARG A 60 3.84 17.68 10.43
C ARG A 60 4.15 17.16 11.84
N PRO A 61 4.81 17.95 12.68
CA PRO A 61 5.08 17.58 14.06
C PRO A 61 3.78 17.29 14.82
N GLY A 62 3.78 16.26 15.66
CA GLY A 62 2.62 15.85 16.45
C GLY A 62 1.61 14.97 15.70
N ILE A 63 1.95 14.50 14.50
CA ILE A 63 1.09 13.57 13.75
C ILE A 63 1.05 12.20 14.44
N ILE A 64 -0.14 11.62 14.52
CA ILE A 64 -0.35 10.30 15.11
C ILE A 64 -0.58 9.33 13.97
N LEU A 65 0.27 8.31 13.87
CA LEU A 65 0.11 7.18 12.96
C LEU A 65 -0.26 5.93 13.76
N THR A 66 -1.26 5.20 13.29
CA THR A 66 -1.71 3.93 13.86
C THR A 66 -1.81 2.86 12.79
N THR A 67 -1.01 1.80 12.90
CA THR A 67 -1.15 0.63 12.03
C THR A 67 -2.35 -0.23 12.47
N GLY A 68 -3.28 -0.46 11.54
CA GLY A 68 -4.53 -1.19 11.73
C GLY A 68 -4.45 -2.64 11.26
N GLY A 69 -5.54 -3.12 10.65
CA GLY A 69 -5.56 -4.40 9.96
C GLY A 69 -5.23 -5.64 10.80
N SER A 70 -4.74 -6.66 10.12
CA SER A 70 -4.29 -7.92 10.74
C SER A 70 -3.09 -7.72 11.68
N TYR A 71 -2.27 -6.70 11.42
CA TYR A 71 -1.18 -6.27 12.30
C TYR A 71 -1.67 -5.86 13.69
N ARG A 72 -2.68 -5.00 13.78
CA ARG A 72 -3.26 -4.57 15.07
C ARG A 72 -3.91 -5.73 15.85
N ARG A 73 -4.39 -6.76 15.15
CA ARG A 73 -4.94 -7.99 15.75
C ARG A 73 -3.88 -9.00 16.20
N GLY A 74 -2.59 -8.67 16.09
CA GLY A 74 -1.49 -9.49 16.59
C GLY A 74 -1.05 -10.63 15.66
N GLN A 75 -1.41 -10.59 14.38
CA GLN A 75 -0.96 -11.61 13.42
C GLN A 75 0.56 -11.51 13.20
N GLN A 76 1.21 -12.67 13.04
CA GLN A 76 2.65 -12.78 12.77
C GLN A 76 3.00 -12.47 11.31
N THR A 77 2.03 -12.63 10.42
CA THR A 77 2.14 -12.26 9.01
C THR A 77 0.83 -11.61 8.57
N CYS A 78 0.90 -10.66 7.66
CA CYS A 78 -0.21 -9.82 7.20
C CYS A 78 -0.35 -9.90 5.67
N GLY A 79 -1.51 -9.55 5.13
CA GLY A 79 -1.68 -9.43 3.67
C GLY A 79 -1.26 -8.06 3.16
N ASP A 80 -1.61 -7.03 3.93
CA ASP A 80 -1.41 -5.62 3.67
C ASP A 80 -1.04 -4.88 4.96
N CYS A 81 -0.69 -3.60 4.80
CA CYS A 81 -0.37 -2.67 5.87
C CYS A 81 -1.34 -1.48 5.83
N ASP A 82 -2.38 -1.53 6.66
CA ASP A 82 -3.32 -0.42 6.83
C ASP A 82 -2.78 0.58 7.86
N MET A 83 -2.73 1.87 7.53
CA MET A 83 -2.30 2.92 8.42
C MET A 83 -3.34 4.04 8.47
N ILE A 84 -3.66 4.49 9.69
CA ILE A 84 -4.50 5.66 9.95
C ILE A 84 -3.60 6.78 10.44
N ILE A 85 -3.73 7.96 9.86
CA ILE A 85 -2.98 9.15 10.18
C ILE A 85 -3.96 10.20 10.71
N THR A 86 -3.69 10.74 11.89
CA THR A 86 -4.54 11.78 12.50
C THR A 86 -3.68 12.81 13.22
N HIS A 87 -4.31 13.88 13.70
CA HIS A 87 -3.65 14.88 14.53
C HIS A 87 -4.59 15.33 15.66
N PRO A 88 -4.11 15.51 16.90
CA PRO A 88 -4.96 15.91 18.04
C PRO A 88 -5.79 17.17 17.81
N ASP A 89 -5.27 18.14 17.05
CA ASP A 89 -5.97 19.39 16.72
C ASP A 89 -7.08 19.25 15.65
N ARG A 90 -7.23 18.06 15.06
CA ARG A 90 -8.18 17.72 13.99
C ARG A 90 -8.05 18.57 12.71
N LYS A 91 -6.91 19.24 12.50
CA LYS A 91 -6.65 20.10 11.33
C LYS A 91 -5.31 19.83 10.68
N SER A 92 -4.26 19.58 11.45
CA SER A 92 -2.89 19.48 10.90
C SER A 92 -2.66 18.23 10.03
N HIS A 93 -3.57 17.26 10.08
CA HIS A 93 -3.58 16.11 9.17
C HIS A 93 -4.09 16.46 7.76
N GLU A 94 -4.84 17.56 7.60
CA GLU A 94 -5.40 17.96 6.32
C GLU A 94 -4.31 18.15 5.26
N ASN A 95 -4.59 17.66 4.04
CA ASN A 95 -3.70 17.74 2.87
C ASN A 95 -2.30 17.11 3.07
N LEU A 96 -2.09 16.29 4.11
CA LEU A 96 -0.79 15.65 4.37
C LEU A 96 -0.49 14.47 3.44
N LEU A 97 -1.51 13.80 2.91
CA LEU A 97 -1.33 12.54 2.16
C LEU A 97 -0.41 12.69 0.95
N ILE A 98 -0.62 13.74 0.14
CA ILE A 98 0.17 13.96 -1.08
C ILE A 98 1.65 14.24 -0.73
N PRO A 99 1.98 15.24 0.12
CA PRO A 99 3.37 15.48 0.54
C PRO A 99 4.05 14.26 1.19
N LEU A 100 3.30 13.47 1.97
CA LEU A 100 3.82 12.26 2.60
C LEU A 100 4.19 11.20 1.55
N VAL A 101 3.27 10.88 0.64
CA VAL A 101 3.51 9.92 -0.45
C VAL A 101 4.68 10.37 -1.33
N GLU A 102 4.77 11.66 -1.67
CA GLU A 102 5.91 12.18 -2.44
C GLU A 102 7.24 12.06 -1.70
N SER A 103 7.25 12.34 -0.40
CA SER A 103 8.44 12.22 0.44
C SER A 103 8.88 10.76 0.58
N LEU A 104 7.92 9.84 0.75
CA LEU A 104 8.16 8.40 0.80
C LEU A 104 8.69 7.87 -0.53
N LYS A 105 8.12 8.29 -1.67
CA LYS A 105 8.64 7.93 -3.00
C LYS A 105 10.07 8.44 -3.21
N LYS A 106 10.39 9.66 -2.76
CA LYS A 106 11.77 10.19 -2.85
C LYS A 106 12.75 9.39 -2.00
N LYS A 107 12.35 8.94 -0.80
CA LYS A 107 13.17 8.07 0.06
C LYS A 107 13.31 6.65 -0.54
N GLY A 108 12.22 6.07 -1.02
CA GLY A 108 12.17 4.75 -1.66
C GLY A 108 12.89 4.69 -3.02
N LYS A 109 13.09 5.81 -3.72
CA LYS A 109 13.93 5.88 -4.93
C LYS A 109 15.39 5.45 -4.71
N ARG A 110 15.85 5.39 -3.46
CA ARG A 110 17.20 4.93 -3.10
C ARG A 110 17.29 3.42 -2.84
N THR A 111 16.16 2.71 -2.79
CA THR A 111 16.08 1.25 -2.62
C THR A 111 15.43 0.63 -3.87
N SER A 112 15.76 -0.63 -4.19
CA SER A 112 15.29 -1.36 -5.38
C SER A 112 13.78 -1.64 -5.40
N ASP A 113 13.04 -1.18 -4.40
CA ASP A 113 11.73 -1.70 -3.99
C ASP A 113 10.63 -0.64 -4.14
N GLN A 114 10.68 0.20 -5.19
CA GLN A 114 9.67 1.26 -5.42
C GLN A 114 8.23 0.71 -5.51
N ASP A 115 8.09 -0.56 -5.87
CA ASP A 115 6.81 -1.21 -6.09
C ASP A 115 6.31 -1.99 -4.86
N LYS A 116 7.11 -2.17 -3.80
CA LYS A 116 6.61 -2.79 -2.56
C LYS A 116 5.64 -1.90 -1.78
N MET A 117 5.56 -0.61 -2.12
CA MET A 117 4.60 0.32 -1.52
C MET A 117 3.13 0.05 -1.92
N PHE A 118 2.86 -0.87 -2.84
CA PHE A 118 1.50 -1.19 -3.28
C PHE A 118 0.63 -1.89 -2.21
N ASN A 119 1.21 -2.34 -1.09
CA ASN A 119 0.47 -2.97 0.02
C ASN A 119 0.24 -2.03 1.21
N ILE A 120 0.45 -0.72 1.06
CA ILE A 120 0.18 0.26 2.12
C ILE A 120 -1.09 1.03 1.80
N ASN A 121 -2.12 0.87 2.62
CA ASN A 121 -3.31 1.71 2.58
C ASN A 121 -3.19 2.80 3.64
N MET A 122 -3.13 4.07 3.22
CA MET A 122 -3.12 5.21 4.14
C MET A 122 -4.46 5.92 4.14
N TYR A 123 -5.00 6.11 5.34
CA TYR A 123 -6.22 6.86 5.62
C TYR A 123 -5.88 8.08 6.47
N ILE A 124 -6.47 9.22 6.14
CA ILE A 124 -6.41 10.46 6.92
C ILE A 124 -7.80 10.77 7.45
#